data_AF-A0A1V4YYW1-F1
#
_entry.id   AF-A0A1V4YYW1-F1
#
_cell.length_a   1.000
_cell.length_b   1.000
_cell.length_c   1.000
_cell.angle_alpha   90.00
_cell.angle_beta   90.00
_cell.angle_gamma   90.00
#
_symmetry.space_group_name_H-M   'P 1'
#
loop_
_entity.id
_entity.type
_entity.pdbx_description
1 polymer ?
#
loop_
_entity_poly.entity_id
_entity_poly.type
_entity_poly.pdbx_seq_one_letter_code
_entity_poly.pdbx_strand_id
1 'polypeptide(L)'
;MPEDRVIAEYLVRNDEYGGWSFNRSPCPLLKNDRCSCYGHRPHDCASYPHLQKDHFVSRLSNTVANCSVCPVVYVVFERLKKATTDTME
;
A
#
# COMPACT_ATOMS: atom_id res chain seq x y z
N MET A 1 19.11 6.82 5.40
CA MET A 1 19.19 5.87 6.52
C MET A 1 19.42 4.50 5.91
N PRO A 2 20.52 3.81 6.23
CA PRO A 2 20.83 2.53 5.59
C PRO A 2 19.85 1.41 6.03
N GLU A 3 19.78 0.35 5.22
CA GLU A 3 18.78 -0.71 5.32
C GLU A 3 18.85 -1.51 6.62
N ASP A 4 20.06 -1.85 7.04
CA ASP A 4 20.38 -2.51 8.31
C ASP A 4 19.74 -1.79 9.51
N ARG A 5 19.82 -0.45 9.50
CA ARG A 5 19.21 0.39 10.53
C ARG A 5 17.68 0.36 10.47
N VAL A 6 17.08 0.34 9.27
CA VAL A 6 15.62 0.22 9.11
C VAL A 6 15.14 -1.07 9.76
N ILE A 7 15.81 -2.18 9.45
CA ILE A 7 15.44 -3.51 9.94
C ILE A 7 15.59 -3.57 11.45
N ALA A 8 16.74 -3.16 12.00
CA ALA A 8 17.04 -3.29 13.41
C ALA A 8 16.18 -2.38 14.32
N GLU A 9 15.88 -1.15 13.90
CA GLU A 9 15.18 -0.18 14.76
C GLU A 9 13.66 -0.17 14.58
N TYR A 10 13.15 -0.58 13.41
CA TYR A 10 11.75 -0.31 13.05
C TYR A 10 10.93 -1.54 12.68
N LEU A 11 11.55 -2.70 12.42
CA LEU A 11 10.82 -3.91 12.00
C LEU A 11 10.80 -4.97 13.09
N VAL A 12 9.67 -5.67 13.20
CA VAL A 12 9.50 -6.87 14.03
C VAL A 12 9.04 -8.01 13.15
N ARG A 13 9.47 -9.24 13.49
CA ARG A 13 8.92 -10.42 12.82
C ARG A 13 7.44 -10.52 13.13
N ASN A 14 6.68 -10.84 12.10
CA ASN A 14 5.27 -11.09 12.20
C ASN A 14 4.99 -12.51 11.78
N ASP A 15 4.74 -13.36 12.77
CA ASP A 15 4.54 -14.79 12.58
C ASP A 15 3.18 -15.11 11.93
N GLU A 16 2.19 -14.21 12.07
CA GLU A 16 0.86 -14.35 11.47
C GLU A 16 0.90 -14.16 9.95
N TYR A 17 1.65 -13.17 9.48
CA TYR A 17 1.74 -12.83 8.05
C TYR A 17 3.01 -13.36 7.37
N GLY A 18 3.84 -14.11 8.10
CA GLY A 18 5.05 -14.75 7.55
C GLY A 18 6.08 -13.74 7.03
N GLY A 19 6.34 -12.66 7.78
CA GLY A 19 7.18 -11.57 7.28
C GLY A 19 7.65 -10.58 8.35
N TRP A 20 7.88 -9.34 7.92
CA TRP A 20 8.26 -8.23 8.79
C TRP A 20 7.16 -7.16 8.77
N SER A 21 6.83 -6.63 9.94
CA SER A 21 5.93 -5.48 10.09
C SER A 21 6.63 -4.36 10.83
N PHE A 22 6.20 -3.11 10.58
CA PHE A 22 6.66 -1.99 11.39
C PHE A 22 6.21 -2.18 12.85
N ASN A 23 7.10 -1.85 13.78
CA ASN A 23 6.85 -1.99 15.21
C ASN A 23 5.82 -1.00 15.78
N ARG A 24 5.38 -0.01 14.97
CA ARG A 24 4.38 1.00 15.34
C ARG A 24 3.51 1.35 14.13
N SER A 25 2.25 1.69 14.42
CA SER A 25 1.29 2.26 13.46
C SER A 25 0.77 3.61 13.98
N PRO A 26 0.72 4.68 13.17
CA PRO A 26 1.19 4.75 11.79
C PRO A 26 2.72 4.55 11.69
N CYS A 27 3.21 4.24 10.48
CA CYS A 27 4.63 3.94 10.23
C CYS A 27 5.53 5.03 10.85
N PRO A 28 6.54 4.68 11.68
CA PRO A 28 7.41 5.65 12.34
C PRO A 28 8.29 6.46 11.37
N LEU A 29 8.38 6.02 10.11
CA LEU A 29 9.10 6.71 9.04
C LEU A 29 8.19 7.66 8.23
N LEU A 30 6.90 7.74 8.56
CA LEU A 30 5.97 8.66 7.91
C LEU A 30 6.07 10.04 8.56
N LYS A 31 6.37 11.06 7.76
CA LYS A 31 6.45 12.47 8.17
C LYS A 31 5.74 13.34 7.14
N ASN A 32 4.70 14.07 7.56
CA ASN A 32 3.90 14.93 6.67
C ASN A 32 3.46 14.19 5.40
N ASP A 33 2.85 13.02 5.56
CA ASP A 33 2.39 12.13 4.48
C ASP A 33 3.49 11.65 3.50
N ARG A 34 4.77 11.76 3.90
CA ARG A 34 5.92 11.32 3.10
C ARG A 34 6.81 10.38 3.88
N CYS A 35 7.38 9.39 3.19
CA CYS A 35 8.35 8.49 3.81
C CYS A 35 9.68 9.22 4.01
N SER A 36 10.29 9.10 5.20
CA SER A 36 11.62 9.66 5.46
C SER A 36 12.76 8.77 4.96
N CYS A 37 12.46 7.60 4.39
CA CYS A 37 13.45 6.62 3.92
C CYS A 37 13.11 6.05 2.53
N TYR A 38 13.00 6.90 1.50
CA TYR A 38 12.65 6.45 0.15
C TYR A 38 13.67 5.47 -0.47
N GLY A 39 14.96 5.60 -0.17
CA GLY A 39 16.02 4.75 -0.74
C GLY A 39 15.96 3.30 -0.28
N HIS A 40 15.40 3.03 0.90
CA HIS A 40 15.30 1.69 1.49
C HIS A 40 13.85 1.37 1.89
N ARG A 41 12.87 1.99 1.22
CA ARG A 41 11.46 1.69 1.49
C ARG A 41 11.15 0.25 1.05
N PRO A 42 10.43 -0.54 1.85
CA PRO A 42 10.00 -1.88 1.43
C PRO A 42 9.22 -1.83 0.11
N HIS A 43 9.31 -2.89 -0.68
CA HIS A 43 8.66 -2.95 -2.00
C HIS A 43 7.15 -2.71 -1.92
N ASP A 44 6.49 -3.18 -0.86
CA ASP A 44 5.06 -2.94 -0.67
C ASP A 44 4.76 -1.46 -0.36
N CYS A 45 5.55 -0.81 0.49
CA CYS A 45 5.44 0.64 0.68
C CYS A 45 5.73 1.41 -0.62
N ALA A 46 6.65 0.91 -1.45
CA ALA A 46 7.01 1.54 -2.71
C ALA A 46 5.91 1.49 -3.76
N SER A 47 5.15 0.40 -3.75
CA SER A 47 4.17 0.07 -4.79
C SER A 47 2.74 0.40 -4.40
N TYR A 48 2.47 0.78 -3.14
CA TYR A 48 1.16 1.26 -2.70
C TYR A 48 0.68 2.43 -3.59
N PRO A 49 -0.58 2.46 -4.06
CA PRO A 49 -1.71 1.61 -3.68
C PRO A 49 -1.88 0.30 -4.47
N HIS A 50 -0.84 -0.17 -5.16
CA HIS A 50 -0.77 -1.47 -5.86
C HIS A 50 -1.71 -1.64 -7.05
N LEU A 51 -2.28 -0.56 -7.58
CA LEU A 51 -3.24 -0.60 -8.69
C LEU A 51 -2.63 -1.15 -9.99
N GLN A 52 -1.30 -1.05 -10.14
CA GLN A 52 -0.52 -1.50 -11.29
C GLN A 52 -0.01 -2.94 -11.19
N LYS A 53 -0.13 -3.59 -10.02
CA LYS A 53 0.41 -4.94 -9.83
C LYS A 53 -0.46 -5.97 -10.56
N ASP A 54 0.16 -6.99 -11.13
CA ASP A 54 -0.52 -8.13 -11.77
C ASP A 54 -1.49 -8.85 -10.82
N HIS A 55 -2.39 -9.63 -11.41
CA HIS A 55 -3.43 -10.37 -10.70
C HIS A 55 -4.31 -9.46 -9.82
N PHE A 56 -4.63 -8.26 -10.29
CA PHE A 56 -5.41 -7.26 -9.54
C PHE A 56 -6.69 -7.84 -8.88
N VAL A 57 -7.41 -8.70 -9.60
CA VAL A 57 -8.66 -9.34 -9.12
C VAL A 57 -8.47 -10.09 -7.81
N SER A 58 -7.31 -10.72 -7.56
CA SER A 58 -7.06 -11.47 -6.32
C SER A 58 -7.02 -10.58 -5.08
N ARG A 59 -6.82 -9.27 -5.25
CA ARG A 59 -6.76 -8.26 -4.17
C ARG A 59 -7.91 -7.26 -4.23
N LEU A 60 -8.99 -7.58 -4.95
CA LEU A 60 -10.08 -6.64 -5.18
C LEU A 60 -10.71 -6.16 -3.87
N SER A 61 -10.98 -7.08 -2.93
CA SER A 61 -11.56 -6.75 -1.61
C SER A 61 -10.72 -5.72 -0.84
N ASN A 62 -9.42 -5.95 -0.73
CA ASN A 62 -8.49 -5.03 -0.07
C ASN A 62 -8.42 -3.69 -0.80
N THR A 63 -8.45 -3.71 -2.12
CA THR A 63 -8.39 -2.48 -2.91
C THR A 63 -9.68 -1.66 -2.75
N VAL A 64 -10.85 -2.30 -2.68
CA VAL A 64 -12.12 -1.61 -2.38
C VAL A 64 -12.10 -1.00 -0.97
N ALA A 65 -11.61 -1.74 0.04
CA ALA A 65 -11.46 -1.19 1.38
C ALA A 65 -10.55 0.06 1.40
N ASN A 66 -9.49 0.06 0.59
CA ASN A 66 -8.58 1.19 0.45
C ASN A 66 -9.21 2.45 -0.17
N CYS A 67 -10.40 2.39 -0.79
CA CYS A 67 -11.13 3.59 -1.20
C CYS A 67 -11.43 4.53 -0.03
N SER A 68 -11.63 3.98 1.18
CA SER A 68 -11.85 4.77 2.41
C SER A 68 -10.58 5.43 2.96
N VAL A 69 -9.41 5.02 2.46
CA VAL A 69 -8.09 5.43 2.97
C VAL A 69 -7.37 6.35 1.98
N CYS A 70 -7.41 6.04 0.68
CA CYS A 70 -6.62 6.71 -0.34
C CYS A 70 -7.49 7.32 -1.45
N PRO A 71 -7.45 8.65 -1.65
CA PRO A 71 -8.22 9.31 -2.72
C PRO A 71 -7.89 8.81 -4.13
N VAL A 72 -6.65 8.38 -4.38
CA VAL A 72 -6.25 7.84 -5.69
C VAL A 72 -7.01 6.56 -6.00
N VAL A 73 -7.17 5.67 -5.01
CA VAL A 73 -7.90 4.42 -5.17
C VAL A 73 -9.37 4.71 -5.46
N TYR A 74 -9.98 5.62 -4.70
CA TYR A 74 -11.36 6.06 -4.93
C TYR A 74 -11.58 6.58 -6.37
N VAL A 75 -10.71 7.49 -6.84
CA VAL A 75 -10.82 8.06 -8.19
C VAL A 75 -10.69 6.99 -9.27
N VAL A 76 -9.80 6.00 -9.08
CA VAL A 76 -9.64 4.89 -10.03
C VAL A 76 -10.91 4.03 -10.08
N PHE A 77 -11.52 3.71 -8.94
CA PHE A 77 -12.79 2.97 -8.90
C PHE A 77 -13.95 3.74 -9.54
N GLU A 78 -14.06 5.05 -9.32
CA GLU A 78 -15.10 5.86 -9.96
C GLU A 78 -14.93 5.91 -11.49
N ARG A 79 -13.69 5.89 -12.00
CA ARG A 79 -13.43 5.77 -13.45
C ARG A 79 -13.78 4.38 -13.97
N LEU A 80 -13.43 3.32 -13.24
CA LEU A 80 -13.75 1.94 -13.61
C LEU A 80 -15.27 1.75 -13.71
N LYS A 81 -16.03 2.23 -12.71
CA LYS A 81 -17.50 2.17 -12.71
C LYS A 81 -18.08 2.76 -13.99
N LYS A 82 -17.66 3.99 -14.36
CA LYS A 82 -18.11 4.65 -15.59
C LYS A 82 -17.80 3.82 -16.83
N ALA A 83 -16.54 3.39 -17.00
CA ALA A 83 -16.11 2.60 -18.15
C ALA A 83 -16.88 1.27 -18.30
N THR A 84 -17.25 0.64 -17.18
CA THR A 84 -18.04 -0.61 -17.20
C THR A 84 -19.54 -0.39 -17.37
N THR A 85 -20.09 0.76 -16.96
CA THR A 85 -21.51 1.07 -17.18
C THR A 85 -21.79 1.37 -18.66
N ASP A 86 -20.84 1.99 -19.37
CA ASP A 86 -20.95 2.30 -20.80
C ASP A 86 -20.90 1.05 -21.71
N THR A 87 -20.61 -0.13 -21.16
CA THR A 87 -20.55 -1.41 -21.90
C THR A 87 -21.75 -2.32 -21.64
N MET A 88 -22.72 -1.86 -20.84
CA MET A 88 -23.95 -2.60 -20.52
C MET A 88 -25.19 -2.06 -21.25
N GLU A 89 -25.01 -1.09 -22.16
CA GLU A 89 -25.96 -0.69 -23.21
C GLU A 89 -25.56 -1.33 -24.56
#